data_AF-A0A7J8MXP8-F1
#
_entry.id   AF-A0A7J8MXP8-F1
#
_cell.length_a   1.000
_cell.length_b   1.000
_cell.length_c   1.000
_cell.angle_alpha   90.00
_cell.angle_beta   90.00
_cell.angle_gamma   90.00
#
_symmetry.space_group_name_H-M   'P 1'
#
loop_
_entity.id
_entity.type
_entity.pdbx_description
1 polymer ?
#
loop_
_entity_poly.entity_id
_entity_poly.type
_entity_poly.pdbx_seq_one_letter_code
_entity_poly.pdbx_strand_id
1 'polypeptide(L)'
;MAVIMVLSFKTPFRKLVIMGLDRLKRGRGPVVVKTVAGTVFVVMVSSVYSMMEIQKRWVDDDGPVSSTDQVLLVRYLLEATLM
;
A
#
# COMPACT_ATOMS: atom_id res chain seq x y z
N MET A 1 -13.56 27.49 10.45
CA MET A 1 -14.71 28.32 9.99
C MET A 1 -14.31 29.69 9.47
N ALA A 2 -13.54 30.50 10.21
CA ALA A 2 -13.16 31.86 9.78
C ALA A 2 -12.43 31.95 8.43
N VAL A 3 -11.48 31.05 8.16
CA VAL A 3 -10.71 31.03 6.89
C VAL A 3 -11.62 30.77 5.68
N ILE A 4 -12.59 29.87 5.83
CA ILE A 4 -13.55 29.52 4.77
C ILE A 4 -14.44 30.73 4.46
N MET A 5 -14.94 31.43 5.48
CA MET A 5 -15.74 32.64 5.30
C MET A 5 -14.97 33.77 4.59
N VAL A 6 -13.71 34.00 4.97
CA VAL A 6 -12.86 35.04 4.35
C VAL A 6 -12.56 34.74 2.88
N LEU A 7 -12.44 33.46 2.51
CA LEU A 7 -12.24 33.03 1.12
C LEU A 7 -13.51 33.06 0.27
N SER A 8 -14.68 32.90 0.89
CA SER A 8 -15.98 32.81 0.19
C SER A 8 -16.44 34.14 -0.40
N PHE A 9 -16.05 35.27 0.18
CA PHE A 9 -16.45 36.61 -0.29
C PHE A 9 -15.31 37.33 -1.03
N LYS A 10 -15.65 38.15 -2.03
CA LYS A 10 -14.70 39.07 -2.70
C LYS A 10 -14.32 40.21 -1.75
N THR A 11 -13.45 39.92 -0.78
CA THR A 11 -12.93 40.89 0.19
C THR A 11 -11.45 41.16 -0.05
N PRO A 12 -10.93 42.35 0.32
CA PRO A 12 -9.48 42.63 0.24
C PRO A 12 -8.66 41.69 1.14
N PHE A 13 -9.24 41.20 2.24
CA PHE A 13 -8.65 40.17 3.11
C PHE A 13 -8.37 38.86 2.37
N ARG A 14 -9.20 38.47 1.40
CA ARG A 14 -8.98 37.29 0.57
C ARG A 14 -7.63 37.33 -0.14
N LYS A 15 -7.24 38.51 -0.66
CA LYS A 15 -5.99 38.68 -1.40
C LYS A 15 -4.78 38.51 -0.49
N LEU A 16 -4.85 39.00 0.75
CA LEU A 16 -3.81 38.82 1.78
C LEU A 16 -3.68 37.35 2.20
N VAL A 17 -4.80 36.66 2.44
CA VAL A 17 -4.81 35.24 2.81
C VAL A 17 -4.24 34.38 1.68
N ILE A 18 -4.64 34.62 0.43
CA ILE A 18 -4.09 33.91 -0.74
C ILE A 18 -2.59 34.16 -0.87
N MET A 19 -2.12 35.41 -0.76
CA MET A 19 -0.70 35.75 -0.85
C MET A 19 0.15 35.15 0.29
N GLY A 20 -0.43 34.98 1.48
CA GLY A 20 0.20 34.26 2.60
C GLY A 20 0.29 32.75 2.34
N LEU A 21 -0.81 32.13 1.87
CA LEU A 21 -0.86 30.73 1.46
C LEU A 21 0.10 30.42 0.31
N ASP A 22 0.18 31.32 -0.67
CA ASP A 22 1.04 31.18 -1.83
C ASP A 22 2.51 31.28 -1.43
N ARG A 23 2.87 32.20 -0.52
CA ARG A 23 4.21 32.28 0.08
C ARG A 23 4.55 31.09 0.96
N LEU A 24 3.59 30.54 1.69
CA LEU A 24 3.79 29.33 2.52
C LEU A 24 4.05 28.09 1.66
N LYS A 25 3.40 28.01 0.49
CA LYS A 25 3.57 26.93 -0.50
C LYS A 25 4.81 27.14 -1.39
N ARG A 26 5.27 28.39 -1.60
CA ARG A 26 6.47 28.73 -2.36
C ARG A 26 7.71 28.12 -1.69
N GLY A 27 8.43 27.26 -2.42
CA GLY A 27 9.65 26.60 -1.93
C GLY A 27 9.45 25.28 -1.19
N ARG A 28 8.21 24.92 -0.82
CA ARG A 28 7.89 23.61 -0.21
C ARG A 28 7.57 22.51 -1.22
N GLY A 29 7.29 22.85 -2.48
CA GLY A 29 7.02 21.88 -3.55
C GLY A 29 8.07 20.76 -3.65
N PRO A 30 9.38 21.07 -3.71
CA PRO A 30 10.42 20.03 -3.78
C PRO A 30 10.47 19.13 -2.53
N VAL A 31 10.20 19.69 -1.35
CA VAL A 31 10.21 18.93 -0.08
C VAL A 31 8.99 18.03 0.03
N VAL A 32 7.80 18.53 -0.36
CA VAL A 32 6.56 17.76 -0.38
C VAL A 32 6.66 16.62 -1.40
N VAL A 33 7.18 16.88 -2.61
CA VAL A 33 7.36 15.83 -3.61
C VAL A 33 8.35 14.77 -3.12
N LYS A 34 9.47 15.16 -2.52
CA LYS A 34 10.47 14.21 -1.96
C LYS A 34 9.89 13.36 -0.84
N THR A 35 9.13 13.96 0.08
CA THR A 35 8.51 13.22 1.19
C THR A 35 7.42 12.28 0.71
N VAL A 36 6.52 12.73 -0.16
CA VAL A 36 5.49 11.87 -0.76
C VAL A 36 6.13 10.73 -1.54
N ALA A 37 7.10 11.01 -2.41
CA ALA A 37 7.81 9.98 -3.16
C ALA A 37 8.50 8.97 -2.24
N GLY A 38 9.14 9.43 -1.17
CA GLY A 38 9.73 8.55 -0.15
C GLY A 38 8.70 7.66 0.54
N THR A 39 7.56 8.22 0.97
CA THR A 39 6.50 7.43 1.60
C THR A 39 5.90 6.40 0.66
N VAL A 40 5.62 6.77 -0.59
CA VAL A 40 5.09 5.85 -1.61
C VAL A 40 6.10 4.74 -1.90
N PHE A 41 7.39 5.08 -1.99
CA PHE A 41 8.44 4.08 -2.18
C PHE A 41 8.49 3.07 -1.03
N VAL A 42 8.46 3.52 0.22
CA VAL A 42 8.46 2.62 1.39
C VAL A 42 7.22 1.73 1.40
N VAL A 43 6.03 2.29 1.14
CA VAL A 43 4.78 1.51 1.05
C VAL A 43 4.88 0.45 -0.05
N MET A 44 5.45 0.79 -1.20
CA MET A 44 5.61 -0.13 -2.31
C MET A 44 6.58 -1.27 -1.97
N VAL A 45 7.71 -0.97 -1.32
CA VAL A 45 8.66 -1.99 -0.82
C VAL A 45 8.00 -2.91 0.20
N SER A 46 7.22 -2.35 1.14
CA SER A 46 6.49 -3.14 2.15
C SER A 46 5.45 -4.07 1.52
N SER A 47 4.77 -3.63 0.46
CA SER A 47 3.83 -4.45 -0.30
C SER A 47 4.53 -5.63 -0.97
N VAL A 48 5.65 -5.37 -1.66
CA VAL A 48 6.45 -6.44 -2.29
C VAL A 48 6.98 -7.43 -1.26
N TYR A 49 7.49 -6.93 -0.12
CA TYR A 49 7.97 -7.78 0.96
C TYR A 49 6.86 -8.68 1.51
N SER A 50 5.66 -8.13 1.71
CA SER A 50 4.50 -8.90 2.18
C SER A 50 4.09 -9.98 1.17
N MET A 51 4.12 -9.68 -0.14
CA MET A 51 3.87 -10.67 -1.19
C MET A 51 4.90 -11.79 -1.17
N MET A 52 6.19 -11.44 -1.04
CA MET A 52 7.27 -12.43 -0.92
C MET A 52 7.14 -13.27 0.35
N GLU A 53 6.76 -12.66 1.47
CA GLU A 53 6.56 -13.37 2.73
C GLU A 53 5.36 -14.31 2.64
N ILE A 54 4.26 -13.89 2.01
CA ILE A 54 3.12 -14.76 1.71
C ILE A 54 3.61 -15.91 0.85
N GLN A 55 4.21 -15.66 -0.31
CA GLN A 55 4.71 -16.72 -1.19
C GLN A 55 5.68 -17.66 -0.47
N LYS A 56 6.58 -17.12 0.34
CA LYS A 56 7.52 -17.90 1.14
C LYS A 56 6.79 -18.75 2.17
N ARG A 57 5.77 -18.24 2.86
CA ARG A 57 4.90 -19.05 3.71
C ARG A 57 4.15 -20.09 2.88
N TRP A 58 3.65 -19.80 1.69
CA TRP A 58 3.07 -20.86 0.86
C TRP A 58 4.09 -21.94 0.48
N VAL A 59 5.37 -21.60 0.30
CA VAL A 59 6.43 -22.56 -0.01
C VAL A 59 6.96 -23.30 1.24
N ASP A 60 6.97 -22.64 2.40
CA ASP A 60 7.52 -23.14 3.67
C ASP A 60 6.44 -23.78 4.58
N ASP A 61 5.20 -23.25 4.59
CA ASP A 61 3.98 -23.80 5.23
C ASP A 61 3.19 -24.74 4.29
N ASP A 62 3.59 -24.93 3.02
CA ASP A 62 3.53 -26.27 2.41
C ASP A 62 4.60 -27.16 3.09
N GLY A 63 4.55 -27.23 4.43
CA GLY A 63 4.86 -28.47 5.11
C GLY A 63 3.98 -29.54 4.48
N PRO A 64 4.56 -30.72 4.20
CA PRO A 64 4.18 -31.61 3.11
C PRO A 64 2.67 -31.78 3.12
N VAL A 65 2.00 -31.60 1.96
CA VAL A 65 0.66 -32.15 1.66
C VAL A 65 0.10 -32.87 2.86
N SER A 66 -0.78 -32.22 3.64
CA SER A 66 -1.26 -32.69 4.95
C SER A 66 -1.20 -34.21 5.01
N SER A 67 -0.58 -34.84 6.01
CA SER A 67 -0.27 -36.28 5.96
C SER A 67 -1.48 -37.16 5.54
N THR A 68 -2.70 -36.67 5.76
CA THR A 68 -3.96 -37.20 5.25
C THR A 68 -4.12 -37.10 3.73
N ASP A 69 -3.86 -35.93 3.13
CA ASP A 69 -3.86 -35.68 1.68
C ASP A 69 -2.80 -36.53 0.96
N GLN A 70 -1.63 -36.74 1.58
CA GLN A 70 -0.61 -37.62 1.00
C GLN A 70 -1.07 -39.09 0.98
N VAL A 71 -1.72 -39.56 2.05
CA VAL A 71 -2.29 -40.92 2.12
C VAL A 71 -3.47 -41.09 1.15
N LEU A 72 -4.33 -40.07 1.02
CA LEU A 72 -5.42 -40.04 0.05
C LEU A 72 -4.90 -40.08 -1.39
N LEU A 73 -3.87 -39.29 -1.70
CA LEU A 73 -3.25 -39.25 -3.02
C LEU A 73 -2.63 -40.60 -3.39
N VAL A 74 -1.91 -41.23 -2.45
CA VAL A 74 -1.38 -42.58 -2.65
C VAL A 74 -2.50 -43.60 -2.86
N ARG A 75 -3.62 -43.51 -2.10
CA ARG A 75 -4.77 -44.39 -2.32
C ARG A 75 -5.40 -44.21 -3.70
N TYR A 76 -5.67 -42.98 -4.13
CA TYR A 76 -6.25 -42.72 -5.44
C TYR A 76 -5.32 -43.18 -6.56
N LEU A 77 -4.00 -42.98 -6.41
CA LEU A 77 -3.02 -43.46 -7.38
C LEU A 77 -3.00 -44.99 -7.46
N LEU A 78 -3.09 -45.66 -6.31
CA LEU A 78 -3.13 -47.12 -6.24
C LEU A 78 -4.43 -47.68 -6.84
N GLU A 79 -5.57 -47.04 -6.55
CA GLU A 79 -6.86 -47.41 -7.13
C GLU A 79 -6.87 -47.21 -8.66
N ALA A 80 -6.28 -46.13 -9.16
CA ALA A 80 -6.17 -45.86 -10.60
C ALA A 80 -5.16 -46.75 -11.35
N THR A 81 -4.24 -47.43 -10.64
CA THR A 81 -3.26 -48.35 -11.26
C THR A 81 -3.65 -49.82 -11.11
N LEU A 82 -4.49 -50.16 -10.12
CA LEU A 82 -4.91 -51.53 -9.83
C LEU A 82 -6.28 -51.88 -10.43
N MET A 83 -7.10 -50.89 -10.79
CA MET A 83 -8.29 -51.03 -11.65
C MET A 83 -7.94 -50.78 -13.12
#